data_AF-O31340-F1
#
_entry.id   AF-O31340-F1
#
_cell.length_a   1.000
_cell.length_b   1.000
_cell.length_c   1.000
_cell.angle_alpha   90.00
_cell.angle_beta   90.00
_cell.angle_gamma   90.00
#
_symmetry.space_group_name_H-M   'P 1'
#
loop_
_entity.id
_entity.type
_entity.pdbx_description
1 polymer ?
#
loop_
_entity_poly.entity_id
_entity_poly.type
_entity_poly.pdbx_seq_one_letter_code
_entity_poly.pdbx_strand_id
1 'polypeptide(L)'
;MGAKKWYRYLIQLIVVALIVTSIPLNGLAETAPPFTPSPNSEQSPEVEKKEEKELPDPHPDQLKKDKTKAQASPTEIVEERTETEKVFDNNDGTYTKKVYTEPIHIEKNGKLEEVSPKLVEAPNAKIVTENTTLEPEFEKTTQDGKYVQFKVKDHTIKYKLMSANGEKGEVKPSPVTATHENNTVWYKGIFPNVDLKSTTFNENVKEDFVLREYTGHHIFTFALETDLTPS
;
A
#
# COMPACT_ATOMS: atom_id res chain seq x y z
N MET A 1 -57.70 24.28 -45.49
CA MET A 1 -56.58 25.27 -45.45
C MET A 1 -55.88 25.19 -44.09
N GLY A 2 -55.19 24.08 -43.78
CA GLY A 2 -54.69 23.83 -42.40
C GLY A 2 -53.29 23.19 -42.31
N ALA A 3 -52.87 22.43 -43.32
CA ALA A 3 -51.61 21.69 -43.29
C ALA A 3 -50.34 22.58 -43.34
N LYS A 4 -50.39 23.72 -44.04
CA LYS A 4 -49.21 24.63 -44.18
C LYS A 4 -48.85 25.39 -42.90
N LYS A 5 -49.79 25.54 -41.94
CA LYS A 5 -49.51 26.24 -40.69
C LYS A 5 -48.81 25.35 -39.67
N TRP A 6 -49.17 24.06 -39.58
CA TRP A 6 -48.51 23.12 -38.66
C TRP A 6 -47.02 22.98 -38.96
N TYR A 7 -46.63 22.82 -40.23
CA TYR A 7 -45.22 22.67 -40.59
C TYR A 7 -44.35 23.86 -40.15
N ARG A 8 -44.90 25.08 -40.12
CA ARG A 8 -44.20 26.26 -39.59
C ARG A 8 -43.96 26.18 -38.08
N TYR A 9 -44.95 25.70 -37.32
CA TYR A 9 -44.78 25.45 -35.89
C TYR A 9 -43.80 24.31 -35.62
N LEU A 10 -43.80 23.26 -36.44
CA LEU A 10 -42.84 22.16 -36.35
C LEU A 10 -41.40 22.64 -36.58
N ILE A 11 -41.17 23.45 -37.61
CA ILE A 11 -39.85 24.05 -37.88
C ILE A 11 -39.43 24.95 -36.72
N GLN A 12 -40.31 25.79 -36.21
CA GLN A 12 -39.99 26.66 -35.06
C GLN A 12 -39.61 25.84 -33.82
N LEU A 13 -40.28 24.71 -33.58
CA LEU A 13 -39.97 23.81 -32.46
C LEU A 13 -38.58 23.16 -32.62
N ILE A 14 -38.24 22.73 -33.85
CA ILE A 14 -36.91 22.16 -34.15
C ILE A 14 -35.80 23.21 -34.00
N VAL A 15 -36.02 24.45 -34.46
CA VAL A 15 -35.04 25.53 -34.32
C VAL A 15 -34.82 25.88 -32.85
N VAL A 16 -35.87 25.94 -32.03
CA VAL A 16 -35.75 26.17 -30.59
C VAL A 16 -35.00 25.01 -29.91
N ALA A 17 -35.31 23.76 -30.28
CA ALA A 17 -34.62 22.59 -29.73
C ALA A 17 -33.10 22.63 -30.03
N LEU A 18 -32.71 22.99 -31.26
CA LEU A 18 -31.31 23.11 -31.64
C LEU A 18 -30.57 24.21 -30.86
N ILE A 19 -31.24 25.35 -30.59
CA ILE A 19 -30.66 26.43 -29.77
C ILE A 19 -30.46 25.95 -28.32
N VAL A 20 -31.45 25.24 -27.74
CA VAL A 20 -31.35 24.71 -26.37
C VAL A 20 -30.22 23.67 -26.26
N THR A 21 -30.01 22.82 -27.26
CA THR A 21 -28.88 21.87 -27.26
C THR A 21 -27.52 22.51 -27.50
N SER A 22 -27.47 23.74 -28.03
CA SER A 22 -26.23 24.47 -28.31
C SER A 22 -25.68 25.24 -27.11
N ILE A 23 -26.44 25.30 -26.01
CA ILE A 23 -25.97 25.90 -24.76
C ILE A 23 -25.11 24.85 -24.05
N PRO A 24 -23.80 25.07 -23.88
CA PRO A 24 -22.97 24.15 -23.12
C PRO A 24 -23.48 24.10 -21.68
N LEU A 25 -24.03 22.96 -21.27
CA LEU A 25 -24.44 22.67 -19.89
C LEU A 25 -23.19 22.44 -19.02
N ASN A 26 -22.28 23.42 -18.98
CA ASN A 26 -21.08 23.38 -18.13
C ASN A 26 -21.40 23.72 -16.65
N GLY A 27 -22.69 23.75 -16.27
CA GLY A 27 -23.16 24.15 -14.94
C GLY A 27 -24.07 23.14 -14.23
N LEU A 28 -24.24 21.92 -14.78
CA LEU A 28 -24.95 20.82 -14.11
C LEU A 28 -24.08 19.56 -14.01
N ALA A 29 -22.76 19.71 -14.05
CA ALA A 29 -21.91 18.69 -13.47
C ALA A 29 -22.02 18.85 -11.95
N GLU A 30 -22.64 17.88 -11.29
CA GLU A 30 -22.41 17.68 -9.87
C GLU A 30 -20.92 17.40 -9.72
N THR A 31 -20.15 18.44 -9.43
CA THR A 31 -18.76 18.28 -9.05
C THR A 31 -18.82 17.41 -7.82
N ALA A 32 -18.29 16.18 -7.93
CA ALA A 32 -18.05 15.36 -6.77
C ALA A 32 -17.41 16.27 -5.72
N PRO A 33 -17.92 16.28 -4.47
CA PRO A 33 -17.31 17.10 -3.43
C PRO A 33 -15.81 16.80 -3.45
N PRO A 34 -14.95 17.82 -3.25
CA PRO A 34 -13.53 17.57 -3.11
C PRO A 34 -13.35 16.41 -2.14
N PHE A 35 -12.53 15.43 -2.53
CA PHE A 35 -12.29 14.22 -1.76
C PHE A 35 -12.12 14.60 -0.28
N THR A 36 -13.11 14.27 0.54
CA THR A 36 -12.97 14.33 1.98
C THR A 36 -12.37 12.98 2.36
N PRO A 37 -11.10 12.91 2.79
CA PRO A 37 -10.55 11.66 3.30
C PRO A 37 -11.49 11.07 4.34
N SER A 38 -11.65 9.74 4.31
CA SER A 38 -12.37 9.01 5.35
C SER A 38 -11.80 9.41 6.73
N PRO A 39 -12.57 9.44 7.82
CA PRO A 39 -12.03 9.71 9.16
C PRO A 39 -10.94 8.70 9.58
N ASN A 40 -10.75 7.62 8.80
CA ASN A 40 -9.69 6.62 8.93
C ASN A 40 -8.57 6.71 7.87
N SER A 41 -8.54 7.74 7.02
CA SER A 41 -7.33 8.06 6.25
C SER A 41 -6.32 8.66 7.23
N GLU A 42 -5.14 8.07 7.31
CA GLU A 42 -4.04 8.57 8.13
C GLU A 42 -3.86 10.06 7.92
N GLN A 43 -4.25 10.83 8.93
CA GLN A 43 -3.90 12.23 9.03
C GLN A 43 -2.38 12.27 9.11
N SER A 44 -1.71 12.83 8.10
CA SER A 44 -0.34 13.34 8.30
C SER A 44 -0.39 14.18 9.57
N PRO A 45 0.40 13.88 10.60
CA PRO A 45 0.21 14.45 11.91
C PRO A 45 0.30 15.97 11.79
N GLU A 46 -0.84 16.63 11.91
CA GLU A 46 -0.88 18.03 12.23
C GLU A 46 -0.26 18.11 13.62
N VAL A 47 0.84 18.86 13.73
CA VAL A 47 1.54 19.06 15.00
C VAL A 47 0.57 19.80 15.92
N GLU A 48 -0.24 19.02 16.63
CA GLU A 48 -1.04 19.50 17.73
C GLU A 48 -0.03 20.09 18.71
N LYS A 49 -0.13 21.39 18.93
CA LYS A 49 0.71 22.14 19.87
C LYS A 49 0.32 21.66 21.27
N LYS A 50 0.88 20.52 21.66
CA LYS A 50 0.68 19.89 22.96
C LYS A 50 1.02 20.95 24.00
N GLU A 51 0.05 21.29 24.84
CA GLU A 51 0.36 21.84 26.14
C GLU A 51 1.28 20.83 26.82
N GLU A 52 2.54 21.24 26.95
CA GLU A 52 3.56 20.55 27.71
C GLU A 52 3.08 20.54 29.16
N LYS A 53 2.39 19.46 29.54
CA LYS A 53 2.23 19.14 30.95
C LYS A 53 3.64 18.84 31.44
N GLU A 54 4.25 19.82 32.09
CA GLU A 54 5.52 19.66 32.81
C GLU A 54 5.42 18.39 33.66
N LEU A 55 6.22 17.39 33.29
CA LEU A 55 6.54 16.30 34.20
C LEU A 55 7.20 16.94 35.43
N PRO A 56 6.91 16.48 36.65
CA PRO A 56 7.56 17.02 37.83
C PRO A 56 9.08 16.91 37.66
N ASP A 57 9.78 18.02 37.93
CA ASP A 57 11.22 18.10 37.83
C ASP A 57 11.87 16.92 38.59
N PRO A 58 12.91 16.28 38.03
CA PRO A 58 13.71 15.33 38.77
C PRO A 58 14.21 15.96 40.07
N HIS A 59 14.20 15.20 41.15
CA HIS A 59 14.61 15.67 42.48
C HIS A 59 15.94 16.45 42.40
N PRO A 60 16.03 17.67 43.00
CA PRO A 60 17.13 18.62 42.77
C PRO A 60 18.55 18.15 43.13
N ASP A 61 18.69 16.95 43.71
CA ASP A 61 19.98 16.38 44.13
C ASP A 61 20.70 15.58 43.05
N GLN A 62 20.12 15.35 41.85
CA GLN A 62 20.75 14.47 40.84
C GLN A 62 21.54 15.15 39.73
N LEU A 63 21.67 16.49 39.69
CA LEU A 63 22.32 17.14 38.54
C LEU A 63 23.36 18.19 38.94
N LYS A 64 24.58 17.74 39.23
CA LYS A 64 25.77 18.55 38.92
C LYS A 64 26.00 18.50 37.40
N LYS A 65 25.39 19.43 36.66
CA LYS A 65 25.61 19.57 35.20
C LYS A 65 27.00 20.14 34.93
N ASP A 66 27.92 19.26 34.55
CA ASP A 66 29.19 19.66 33.94
C ASP A 66 28.93 19.95 32.45
N LYS A 67 28.70 21.23 32.11
CA LYS A 67 28.26 21.72 30.78
C LYS A 67 29.39 21.72 29.72
N THR A 68 30.30 20.75 29.72
CA THR A 68 31.51 20.81 28.88
C THR A 68 31.79 19.56 28.03
N LYS A 69 30.88 18.59 27.95
CA LYS A 69 31.01 17.49 26.96
C LYS A 69 30.21 17.80 25.70
N ALA A 70 30.87 17.74 24.55
CA ALA A 70 30.21 17.65 23.25
C ALA A 70 29.10 16.60 23.35
N GLN A 71 27.86 17.01 23.07
CA GLN A 71 26.68 16.17 23.29
C GLN A 71 26.79 14.94 22.40
N ALA A 72 27.11 13.79 23.01
CA ALA A 72 27.21 12.53 22.31
C ALA A 72 25.83 12.16 21.74
N SER A 73 25.79 11.62 20.53
CA SER A 73 24.54 11.14 19.94
C SER A 73 23.93 10.02 20.82
N PRO A 74 22.60 9.98 20.97
CA PRO A 74 21.94 8.90 21.71
C PRO A 74 22.35 7.52 21.21
N THR A 75 22.51 6.56 22.11
CA THR A 75 22.89 5.17 21.79
C THR A 75 21.73 4.23 22.13
N GLU A 76 21.37 3.34 21.20
CA GLU A 76 20.29 2.36 21.43
C GLU A 76 20.71 1.28 22.43
N ILE A 77 19.83 0.96 23.38
CA ILE A 77 19.97 -0.15 24.33
C ILE A 77 19.25 -1.36 23.74
N VAL A 78 19.98 -2.17 22.99
CA VAL A 78 19.42 -3.30 22.20
C VAL A 78 18.79 -4.38 23.09
N GLU A 79 19.28 -4.52 24.31
CA GLU A 79 18.78 -5.45 25.32
C GLU A 79 17.36 -5.09 25.82
N GLU A 80 16.95 -3.82 25.68
CA GLU A 80 15.62 -3.34 26.03
C GLU A 80 14.66 -3.29 24.84
N ARG A 81 15.03 -3.88 23.69
CA ARG A 81 14.10 -4.05 22.58
C ARG A 81 12.89 -4.86 23.01
N THR A 82 11.73 -4.44 22.54
CA THR A 82 10.52 -5.27 22.49
C THR A 82 10.06 -5.34 21.03
N GLU A 83 9.01 -6.09 20.73
CA GLU A 83 8.43 -6.11 19.38
C GLU A 83 8.09 -4.70 18.86
N THR A 84 7.71 -3.77 19.74
CA THR A 84 7.17 -2.44 19.38
C THR A 84 7.91 -1.26 20.03
N GLU A 85 9.04 -1.49 20.70
CA GLU A 85 9.77 -0.44 21.43
C GLU A 85 11.26 -0.42 21.15
N LYS A 86 11.84 0.78 21.19
CA LYS A 86 13.29 1.03 21.24
C LYS A 86 13.61 2.00 22.37
N VAL A 87 14.66 1.71 23.13
CA VAL A 87 15.16 2.57 24.19
C VAL A 87 16.54 3.10 23.82
N PHE A 88 16.76 4.40 24.05
CA PHE A 88 18.02 5.09 23.78
C PHE A 88 18.53 5.78 25.05
N ASP A 89 19.82 5.60 25.36
CA ASP A 89 20.56 6.39 26.34
C ASP A 89 21.01 7.71 25.68
N ASN A 90 20.55 8.84 26.22
CA ASN A 90 20.90 10.17 25.70
C ASN A 90 22.29 10.64 26.16
N ASN A 91 23.01 9.86 26.98
CA ASN A 91 24.32 10.15 27.55
C ASN A 91 24.38 11.41 28.44
N ASP A 92 23.24 11.86 28.94
CA ASP A 92 23.10 13.01 29.84
C ASP A 92 22.33 12.67 31.15
N GLY A 93 22.15 11.37 31.40
CA GLY A 93 21.37 10.85 32.54
C GLY A 93 19.88 10.69 32.24
N THR A 94 19.42 11.00 31.03
CA THR A 94 18.04 10.77 30.58
C THR A 94 17.96 9.66 29.53
N TYR A 95 16.77 9.04 29.39
CA TYR A 95 16.49 8.00 28.41
C TYR A 95 15.32 8.41 27.51
N THR A 96 15.38 8.01 26.24
CA THR A 96 14.29 8.19 25.26
C THR A 96 13.72 6.83 24.88
N LYS A 97 12.42 6.62 25.11
CA LYS A 97 11.70 5.43 24.61
C LYS A 97 10.85 5.82 23.39
N LYS A 98 11.04 5.09 22.29
CA LYS A 98 10.16 5.15 21.11
C LYS A 98 9.23 3.95 21.13
N VAL A 99 7.93 4.21 21.05
CA VAL A 99 6.86 3.19 21.04
C VAL A 99 6.14 3.28 19.70
N TYR A 100 5.94 2.13 19.07
CA TYR A 100 5.33 1.98 17.75
C TYR A 100 4.00 1.21 17.87
N THR A 101 3.06 1.48 16.96
CA THR A 101 1.77 0.78 16.93
C THR A 101 1.83 -0.58 16.24
N GLU A 102 2.87 -0.81 15.43
CA GLU A 102 3.12 -2.05 14.71
C GLU A 102 4.46 -2.67 15.16
N PRO A 103 4.61 -4.00 15.09
CA PRO A 103 5.87 -4.66 15.36
C PRO A 103 6.98 -4.17 14.42
N ILE A 104 8.06 -3.67 15.01
CA ILE A 104 9.27 -3.22 14.32
C ILE A 104 10.47 -4.14 14.58
N HIS A 105 10.34 -5.11 15.47
CA HIS A 105 11.29 -6.19 15.66
C HIS A 105 10.61 -7.55 15.59
N ILE A 106 11.35 -8.54 15.11
CA ILE A 106 10.95 -9.94 15.10
C ILE A 106 12.03 -10.79 15.75
N GLU A 107 11.61 -11.83 16.47
CA GLU A 107 12.53 -12.70 17.18
C GLU A 107 13.17 -13.72 16.21
N LYS A 108 14.50 -13.67 16.10
CA LYS A 108 15.32 -14.62 15.36
C LYS A 108 16.41 -15.17 16.28
N ASN A 109 16.43 -16.49 16.46
CA ASN A 109 17.42 -17.19 17.29
C ASN A 109 17.56 -16.61 18.73
N GLY A 110 16.43 -16.22 19.34
CA GLY A 110 16.41 -15.65 20.70
C GLY A 110 16.81 -14.18 20.78
N LYS A 111 16.90 -13.47 19.64
CA LYS A 111 17.24 -12.04 19.58
C LYS A 111 16.22 -11.27 18.76
N LEU A 112 15.91 -10.05 19.19
CA LEU A 112 15.05 -9.14 18.45
C LEU A 112 15.83 -8.39 17.37
N GLU A 113 15.53 -8.70 16.12
CA GLU A 113 16.10 -8.07 14.93
C GLU A 113 15.09 -7.12 14.27
N GLU A 114 15.57 -6.07 13.61
CA GLU A 114 14.69 -5.10 12.95
C GLU A 114 13.94 -5.73 11.77
N VAL A 115 12.65 -5.45 11.70
CA VAL A 115 11.83 -5.77 10.53
C VAL A 115 12.34 -5.02 9.30
N SER A 116 12.57 -5.76 8.21
CA SER A 116 12.95 -5.26 6.90
C SER A 116 12.09 -5.90 5.81
N PRO A 117 11.07 -5.19 5.27
CA PRO A 117 10.29 -5.66 4.13
C PRO A 117 11.04 -5.51 2.80
N LYS A 118 12.30 -5.08 2.83
CA LYS A 118 13.13 -4.94 1.63
C LYS A 118 13.27 -6.29 0.93
N LEU A 119 13.21 -6.26 -0.39
CA LEU A 119 13.25 -7.44 -1.24
C LEU A 119 14.68 -7.70 -1.73
N VAL A 120 15.03 -8.98 -1.77
CA VAL A 120 16.30 -9.50 -2.26
C VAL A 120 16.07 -10.73 -3.13
N GLU A 121 17.03 -11.05 -4.01
CA GLU A 121 16.98 -12.28 -4.80
C GLU A 121 17.58 -13.45 -4.00
N ALA A 122 16.80 -14.52 -3.84
CA ALA A 122 17.23 -15.74 -3.20
C ALA A 122 17.93 -16.68 -4.21
N PRO A 123 18.80 -17.61 -3.75
CA PRO A 123 19.56 -18.52 -4.63
C PRO A 123 18.70 -19.40 -5.56
N ASN A 124 17.44 -19.63 -5.20
CA ASN A 124 16.46 -20.40 -5.99
C ASN A 124 15.73 -19.55 -7.06
N ALA A 125 16.27 -18.39 -7.42
CA ALA A 125 15.67 -17.43 -8.36
C ALA A 125 14.25 -16.98 -7.95
N LYS A 126 14.01 -16.85 -6.64
CA LYS A 126 12.84 -16.17 -6.07
C LYS A 126 13.23 -14.78 -5.60
N ILE A 127 12.24 -13.91 -5.45
CA ILE A 127 12.39 -12.63 -4.77
C ILE A 127 11.70 -12.78 -3.41
N VAL A 128 12.41 -12.49 -2.33
CA VAL A 128 11.94 -12.69 -0.94
C VAL A 128 12.19 -11.42 -0.12
N THR A 129 11.49 -11.28 1.00
CA THR A 129 11.77 -10.23 1.99
C THR A 129 13.03 -10.57 2.80
N GLU A 130 13.74 -9.55 3.26
CA GLU A 130 14.96 -9.68 4.05
C GLU A 130 14.65 -10.14 5.48
N ASN A 131 13.67 -9.50 6.14
CA ASN A 131 13.30 -9.82 7.51
C ASN A 131 11.86 -9.42 7.85
N THR A 132 10.89 -10.32 7.64
CA THR A 132 9.48 -10.06 7.95
C THR A 132 8.82 -11.27 8.57
N THR A 133 7.75 -11.07 9.34
CA THR A 133 6.93 -12.16 9.90
C THR A 133 6.26 -12.98 8.80
N LEU A 134 5.67 -12.31 7.81
CA LEU A 134 5.17 -12.96 6.60
C LEU A 134 6.32 -13.06 5.61
N GLU A 135 6.63 -14.27 5.16
CA GLU A 135 7.74 -14.54 4.25
C GLU A 135 7.19 -14.90 2.85
N PRO A 136 6.78 -13.91 2.02
CA PRO A 136 6.35 -14.18 0.66
C PRO A 136 7.53 -14.56 -0.21
N GLU A 137 7.34 -15.57 -1.06
CA GLU A 137 8.28 -15.90 -2.12
C GLU A 137 7.65 -15.60 -3.48
N PHE A 138 8.18 -14.57 -4.13
CA PHE A 138 7.74 -14.12 -5.45
C PHE A 138 8.52 -14.85 -6.55
N GLU A 139 7.81 -15.28 -7.58
CA GLU A 139 8.39 -15.84 -8.79
C GLU A 139 9.18 -14.77 -9.56
N LYS A 140 10.43 -15.05 -9.91
CA LYS A 140 11.20 -14.16 -10.79
C LYS A 140 10.64 -14.11 -12.20
N THR A 141 10.05 -15.20 -12.68
CA THR A 141 9.32 -15.24 -13.95
C THR A 141 8.00 -15.95 -13.73
N THR A 142 6.90 -15.31 -14.12
CA THR A 142 5.58 -15.93 -14.00
C THR A 142 5.43 -17.08 -14.99
N GLN A 143 4.95 -18.21 -14.49
CA GLN A 143 4.63 -19.38 -15.32
C GLN A 143 3.23 -19.86 -14.97
N ASP A 144 2.39 -20.04 -15.98
CA ASP A 144 1.01 -20.51 -15.81
C ASP A 144 0.25 -19.67 -14.74
N GLY A 145 0.44 -18.35 -14.76
CA GLY A 145 -0.21 -17.42 -13.84
C GLY A 145 0.30 -17.43 -12.40
N LYS A 146 1.20 -18.34 -12.02
CA LYS A 146 1.79 -18.41 -10.67
C LYS A 146 2.81 -17.28 -10.50
N TYR A 147 2.70 -16.55 -9.40
CA TYR A 147 3.57 -15.39 -9.16
C TYR A 147 4.00 -15.20 -7.70
N VAL A 148 3.23 -15.66 -6.72
CA VAL A 148 3.65 -15.58 -5.31
C VAL A 148 3.18 -16.80 -4.53
N GLN A 149 3.98 -17.22 -3.56
CA GLN A 149 3.60 -18.20 -2.55
C GLN A 149 3.85 -17.66 -1.14
N PHE A 150 2.99 -18.08 -0.23
CA PHE A 150 3.07 -17.77 1.19
C PHE A 150 3.17 -19.09 1.96
N LYS A 151 4.11 -19.14 2.91
CA LYS A 151 4.25 -20.26 3.82
C LYS A 151 3.85 -19.81 5.23
N VAL A 152 2.90 -20.52 5.83
CA VAL A 152 2.48 -20.27 7.21
C VAL A 152 2.49 -21.61 7.94
N LYS A 153 3.42 -21.76 8.89
CA LYS A 153 3.71 -23.03 9.55
C LYS A 153 4.08 -24.10 8.49
N ASP A 154 3.36 -25.20 8.46
CA ASP A 154 3.58 -26.32 7.52
C ASP A 154 2.71 -26.22 6.25
N HIS A 155 1.89 -25.17 6.14
CA HIS A 155 0.96 -24.99 5.03
C HIS A 155 1.47 -23.99 4.01
N THR A 156 1.09 -24.20 2.76
CA THR A 156 1.45 -23.32 1.65
C THR A 156 0.19 -22.83 0.96
N ILE A 157 0.17 -21.53 0.64
CA ILE A 157 -0.84 -20.92 -0.21
C ILE A 157 -0.13 -20.32 -1.41
N LYS A 158 -0.45 -20.77 -2.63
CA LYS A 158 0.10 -20.22 -3.87
C LYS A 158 -0.98 -19.47 -4.60
N TYR A 159 -0.65 -18.26 -5.04
CA TYR A 159 -1.55 -17.43 -5.81
C TYR A 159 -1.26 -17.64 -7.29
N LYS A 160 -2.31 -18.00 -8.01
CA LYS A 160 -2.30 -18.17 -9.46
C LYS A 160 -3.31 -17.22 -10.08
N LEU A 161 -2.80 -16.24 -10.81
CA LEU A 161 -3.61 -15.34 -11.61
C LEU A 161 -4.15 -16.10 -12.83
N MET A 162 -5.47 -16.17 -12.97
CA MET A 162 -6.13 -17.00 -13.99
C MET A 162 -6.45 -16.20 -15.24
N SER A 163 -7.10 -15.04 -15.08
CA SER A 163 -7.52 -14.20 -16.20
C SER A 163 -7.90 -12.79 -15.76
N ALA A 164 -7.91 -11.88 -16.74
CA ALA A 164 -8.60 -10.60 -16.66
C ALA A 164 -9.79 -10.62 -17.63
N ASN A 165 -10.95 -10.16 -17.18
CA ASN A 165 -12.20 -10.20 -17.91
C ASN A 165 -12.91 -8.83 -17.85
N GLY A 166 -13.91 -8.65 -18.70
CA GLY A 166 -14.79 -7.48 -18.73
C GLY A 166 -15.39 -7.27 -20.12
N GLU A 167 -15.50 -6.01 -20.54
CA GLU A 167 -16.22 -5.61 -21.76
C GLU A 167 -15.58 -6.14 -23.05
N LYS A 168 -14.25 -6.35 -23.03
CA LYS A 168 -13.48 -6.87 -24.17
C LYS A 168 -13.27 -8.38 -24.12
N GLY A 169 -13.97 -9.08 -23.22
CA GLY A 169 -13.84 -10.51 -23.02
C GLY A 169 -12.70 -10.89 -22.08
N GLU A 170 -12.31 -12.17 -22.13
CA GLU A 170 -11.33 -12.75 -21.22
C GLU A 170 -9.94 -12.86 -21.87
N VAL A 171 -8.91 -12.46 -21.13
CA VAL A 171 -7.51 -12.62 -21.49
C VAL A 171 -6.75 -13.38 -20.40
N LYS A 172 -5.80 -14.22 -20.83
CA LYS A 172 -4.91 -14.97 -19.93
C LYS A 172 -3.64 -14.16 -19.61
N PRO A 173 -3.01 -14.39 -18.46
CA PRO A 173 -1.78 -13.71 -18.12
C PRO A 173 -0.63 -14.15 -19.04
N SER A 174 0.24 -13.21 -19.38
CA SER A 174 1.47 -13.47 -20.12
C SER A 174 2.61 -13.84 -19.16
N PRO A 175 3.53 -14.73 -19.56
CA PRO A 175 4.78 -14.92 -18.83
C PRO A 175 5.59 -13.62 -18.84
N VAL A 176 5.96 -13.11 -17.66
CA VAL A 176 6.75 -11.89 -17.51
C VAL A 176 7.80 -12.07 -16.43
N THR A 177 8.93 -11.38 -16.59
CA THR A 177 10.01 -11.37 -15.59
C THR A 177 9.80 -10.21 -14.62
N ALA A 178 9.84 -10.53 -13.33
CA ALA A 178 9.69 -9.60 -12.24
C ALA A 178 10.92 -8.70 -12.07
N THR A 179 10.65 -7.43 -11.77
CA THR A 179 11.63 -6.48 -11.25
C THR A 179 11.25 -6.11 -9.82
N HIS A 180 12.22 -5.78 -8.97
CA HIS A 180 11.94 -5.34 -7.62
C HIS A 180 12.82 -4.15 -7.24
N GLU A 181 12.28 -3.31 -6.37
CA GLU A 181 12.97 -2.17 -5.77
C GLU A 181 12.40 -1.95 -4.37
N ASN A 182 13.27 -1.77 -3.37
CA ASN A 182 12.88 -1.66 -1.96
C ASN A 182 11.95 -2.81 -1.56
N ASN A 183 10.73 -2.53 -1.13
CA ASN A 183 9.70 -3.49 -0.73
C ASN A 183 8.63 -3.73 -1.81
N THR A 184 8.92 -3.43 -3.09
CA THR A 184 7.95 -3.58 -4.18
C THR A 184 8.46 -4.51 -5.28
N VAL A 185 7.60 -5.44 -5.71
CA VAL A 185 7.76 -6.28 -6.91
C VAL A 185 6.83 -5.79 -8.02
N TRP A 186 7.32 -5.79 -9.25
CA TRP A 186 6.59 -5.44 -10.45
C TRP A 186 6.61 -6.56 -11.49
N TYR A 187 5.42 -6.98 -11.90
CA TYR A 187 5.14 -7.86 -13.03
C TYR A 187 4.54 -7.04 -14.17
N LYS A 188 5.42 -6.38 -14.93
CA LYS A 188 4.98 -5.47 -15.99
C LYS A 188 4.47 -6.25 -17.21
N GLY A 189 3.31 -5.85 -17.71
CA GLY A 189 2.67 -6.44 -18.89
C GLY A 189 2.06 -7.81 -18.62
N ILE A 190 1.69 -8.10 -17.36
CA ILE A 190 1.05 -9.38 -17.00
C ILE A 190 -0.24 -9.60 -17.79
N PHE A 191 -0.96 -8.53 -18.11
CA PHE A 191 -2.01 -8.49 -19.14
C PHE A 191 -1.77 -7.31 -20.09
N PRO A 192 -2.44 -7.26 -21.26
CA PRO A 192 -2.39 -6.09 -22.13
C PRO A 192 -2.78 -4.81 -21.37
N ASN A 193 -1.86 -3.84 -21.31
CA ASN A 193 -2.02 -2.55 -20.61
C ASN A 193 -2.26 -2.62 -19.10
N VAL A 194 -2.01 -3.76 -18.45
CA VAL A 194 -2.11 -3.91 -16.99
C VAL A 194 -0.84 -4.52 -16.42
N ASP A 195 -0.36 -3.92 -15.34
CA ASP A 195 0.75 -4.41 -14.53
C ASP A 195 0.21 -4.96 -13.21
N LEU A 196 0.87 -5.97 -12.66
CA LEU A 196 0.66 -6.40 -11.28
C LEU A 196 1.82 -5.91 -10.43
N LYS A 197 1.51 -5.19 -9.36
CA LYS A 197 2.46 -4.68 -8.38
C LYS A 197 2.13 -5.29 -7.02
N SER A 198 3.15 -5.75 -6.32
CA SER A 198 3.03 -6.22 -4.94
C SER A 198 3.94 -5.41 -4.04
N THR A 199 3.41 -4.86 -2.94
CA THR A 199 4.18 -4.13 -1.93
C THR A 199 4.15 -4.93 -0.62
N THR A 200 5.33 -5.26 -0.10
CA THR A 200 5.51 -6.06 1.11
C THR A 200 5.62 -5.19 2.35
N PHE A 201 5.04 -5.67 3.44
CA PHE A 201 5.15 -5.14 4.80
C PHE A 201 5.53 -6.29 5.74
N ASN A 202 5.59 -6.03 7.06
CA ASN A 202 5.98 -7.06 8.02
C ASN A 202 5.08 -8.31 7.97
N GLU A 203 3.78 -8.09 7.97
CA GLU A 203 2.78 -9.15 8.15
C GLU A 203 1.79 -9.26 6.99
N ASN A 204 1.95 -8.42 5.98
CA ASN A 204 1.00 -8.34 4.88
C ASN A 204 1.69 -8.01 3.55
N VAL A 205 0.98 -8.35 2.47
CA VAL A 205 1.33 -7.96 1.11
C VAL A 205 0.12 -7.25 0.52
N LYS A 206 0.34 -6.04 0.03
CA LYS A 206 -0.66 -5.30 -0.75
C LYS A 206 -0.45 -5.59 -2.23
N GLU A 207 -1.54 -5.86 -2.93
CA GLU A 207 -1.53 -6.09 -4.37
C GLU A 207 -2.29 -4.98 -5.09
N ASP A 208 -1.66 -4.37 -6.09
CA ASP A 208 -2.24 -3.34 -6.94
C ASP A 208 -2.21 -3.79 -8.41
N PHE A 209 -3.35 -3.71 -9.10
CA PHE A 209 -3.38 -3.75 -10.56
C PHE A 209 -3.26 -2.34 -11.11
N VAL A 210 -2.19 -2.07 -11.84
CA VAL A 210 -1.92 -0.76 -12.43
C VAL A 210 -2.31 -0.78 -13.90
N LEU A 211 -3.37 -0.06 -14.23
CA LEU A 211 -3.83 0.10 -15.60
C LEU A 211 -3.04 1.24 -16.25
N ARG A 212 -2.23 0.94 -17.26
CA ARG A 212 -1.60 1.97 -18.11
C ARG A 212 -2.63 2.64 -19.01
N GLU A 213 -3.63 1.88 -19.43
CA GLU A 213 -4.77 2.32 -20.23
C GLU A 213 -5.97 1.43 -19.90
N TYR A 214 -7.16 2.03 -19.82
CA TYR A 214 -8.38 1.26 -19.63
C TYR A 214 -8.78 0.54 -20.91
N THR A 215 -8.71 -0.79 -20.91
CA THR A 215 -9.04 -1.64 -22.07
C THR A 215 -10.34 -2.43 -21.87
N GLY A 216 -11.18 -2.10 -20.89
CA GLY A 216 -12.40 -2.83 -20.59
C GLY A 216 -12.21 -4.08 -19.69
N HIS A 217 -10.97 -4.49 -19.40
CA HIS A 217 -10.67 -5.57 -18.46
C HIS A 217 -10.56 -5.03 -17.04
N HIS A 218 -11.49 -5.41 -16.17
CA HIS A 218 -11.63 -4.86 -14.81
C HIS A 218 -12.05 -5.91 -13.76
N ILE A 219 -12.19 -7.18 -14.19
CA ILE A 219 -12.47 -8.31 -13.33
C ILE A 219 -11.25 -9.23 -13.39
N PHE A 220 -10.58 -9.45 -12.26
CA PHE A 220 -9.38 -10.29 -12.19
C PHE A 220 -9.70 -11.56 -11.40
N THR A 221 -9.43 -12.72 -12.00
CA THR A 221 -9.73 -14.02 -11.39
C THR A 221 -8.45 -14.66 -10.90
N PHE A 222 -8.47 -15.16 -9.67
CA PHE A 222 -7.36 -15.87 -9.04
C PHE A 222 -7.79 -17.27 -8.62
N ALA A 223 -6.85 -18.19 -8.65
CA ALA A 223 -6.95 -19.47 -7.96
C ALA A 223 -5.97 -19.47 -6.79
N LEU A 224 -6.45 -19.91 -5.63
CA LEU A 224 -5.61 -20.20 -4.47
C LEU A 224 -5.34 -21.71 -4.47
N GLU A 225 -4.08 -22.08 -4.67
CA GLU A 225 -3.65 -23.48 -4.51
C GLU A 225 -3.14 -23.66 -3.08
N THR A 226 -3.79 -24.51 -2.30
CA THR A 226 -3.42 -24.77 -0.91
C THR A 226 -3.76 -26.20 -0.48
N ASP A 227 -3.05 -26.69 0.54
CA ASP A 227 -3.30 -27.95 1.23
C ASP A 227 -4.29 -27.81 2.41
N LEU A 228 -4.73 -26.58 2.70
CA LEU A 228 -5.72 -26.30 3.73
C LEU A 228 -7.10 -26.86 3.36
N THR A 229 -7.78 -27.43 4.35
CA THR A 229 -9.15 -27.90 4.22
C THR A 229 -10.10 -26.89 4.87
N PRO A 230 -11.17 -26.44 4.18
CA PRO A 230 -12.19 -25.59 4.80
C PRO A 230 -12.88 -26.35 5.93
N SER A 231 -13.00 -25.73 7.09
CA SER A 231 -13.77 -26.24 8.24
C SER A 231 -15.24 -25.88 8.14
#